data_AF-A0A3A4XJQ1-F1
#
_entry.id   AF-A0A3A4XJQ1-F1
#
_cell.length_a   1.000
_cell.length_b   1.000
_cell.length_c   1.000
_cell.angle_alpha   90.00
_cell.angle_beta   90.00
_cell.angle_gamma   90.00
#
_symmetry.space_group_name_H-M   'P 1'
#
loop_
_entity.id
_entity.type
_entity.pdbx_description
1 polymer ?
#
loop_
_entity_poly.entity_id
_entity_poly.type
_entity_poly.pdbx_seq_one_letter_code
_entity_poly.pdbx_strand_id
1 'polypeptide(L)'
;MKHAGLLTAERMDEVMMICARENPVYEQVSNFSIALYVIGHYKCTDLMSLDDVDPSEAASILKEDFHEIAAEELPLSYDIRESDERFLVVFGDPAFPEHFAVLVNSASDKPYFSKLKFFGSGFDSLEELKQEFLGKDGVGWNDIAFFRRKRSLLKSGDMKKIYTIRDDGSYSIFEDESPLNAKEVDPCRTSMRL
;
A
#
# COMPACT_ATOMS: atom_id res chain seq x y z
N MET A 1 -14.62 1.09 0.09
CA MET A 1 -13.85 0.92 1.35
C MET A 1 -13.65 -0.55 1.73
N LYS A 2 -14.68 -1.40 1.89
CA LYS A 2 -14.48 -2.83 2.26
C LYS A 2 -13.55 -3.66 1.33
N HIS A 3 -13.54 -3.36 0.03
CA HIS A 3 -12.72 -4.11 -0.94
C HIS A 3 -11.21 -3.88 -0.81
N ALA A 4 -10.78 -2.67 -0.43
CA ALA A 4 -9.35 -2.35 -0.30
C ALA A 4 -8.73 -3.05 0.93
N GLY A 5 -9.49 -3.12 2.02
CA GLY A 5 -9.09 -3.88 3.20
C GLY A 5 -9.04 -5.38 2.96
N LEU A 6 -10.01 -5.94 2.24
CA LEU A 6 -10.01 -7.35 1.84
C LEU A 6 -8.78 -7.67 1.00
N LEU A 7 -8.48 -6.86 -0.02
CA LEU A 7 -7.28 -7.04 -0.85
C LEU A 7 -5.99 -6.95 -0.04
N THR A 8 -5.93 -6.06 0.95
CA THR A 8 -4.75 -5.94 1.81
C THR A 8 -4.55 -7.19 2.67
N ALA A 9 -5.63 -7.77 3.19
CA ALA A 9 -5.59 -9.04 3.91
C ALA A 9 -5.16 -10.21 3.00
N GLU A 10 -5.75 -10.31 1.80
CA GLU A 10 -5.39 -11.33 0.80
C GLU A 10 -3.89 -11.26 0.43
N ARG A 11 -3.34 -10.05 0.30
CA ARG A 11 -1.91 -9.86 0.03
C ARG A 11 -1.00 -10.29 1.18
N MET A 12 -1.40 -10.04 2.42
CA MET A 12 -0.66 -10.54 3.58
C MET A 12 -0.72 -12.07 3.64
N ASP A 13 -1.89 -12.66 3.42
CA ASP A 13 -2.06 -14.12 3.40
C ASP A 13 -1.23 -14.76 2.28
N GLU A 14 -1.19 -14.15 1.09
CA GLU A 14 -0.33 -14.57 -0.01
C GLU A 14 1.15 -14.54 0.37
N VAL A 15 1.62 -13.43 0.93
CA VAL A 15 3.01 -13.31 1.41
C VAL A 15 3.32 -14.39 2.44
N MET A 16 2.40 -14.64 3.38
CA MET A 16 2.57 -15.69 4.39
C MET A 16 2.57 -17.10 3.78
N MET A 17 1.86 -17.36 2.68
CA MET A 17 1.92 -18.66 2.00
C MET A 17 3.26 -18.89 1.27
N ILE A 18 3.89 -17.84 0.78
CA ILE A 18 5.10 -17.92 -0.07
C ILE A 18 6.39 -17.77 0.75
N CYS A 19 6.35 -16.89 1.76
CA CYS A 19 7.50 -16.42 2.51
C CYS A 19 7.27 -16.50 4.03
N ALA A 20 6.45 -17.43 4.53
CA ALA A 20 6.27 -17.63 5.98
C ALA A 20 7.60 -17.89 6.70
N ARG A 21 7.64 -17.53 7.99
CA ARG A 21 8.83 -17.71 8.83
C ARG A 21 9.27 -19.16 8.95
N GLU A 22 8.31 -20.06 8.98
CA GLU A 22 8.55 -21.47 9.26
C GLU A 22 9.11 -22.21 8.04
N ASN A 23 8.83 -21.73 6.82
CA ASN A 23 9.27 -22.33 5.56
C ASN A 23 9.31 -21.30 4.42
N PRO A 24 10.29 -20.36 4.40
CA PRO A 24 10.34 -19.36 3.33
C PRO A 24 10.73 -20.03 2.02
N VAL A 25 9.79 -20.13 1.06
CA VAL A 25 10.05 -20.71 -0.26
C VAL A 25 10.86 -19.73 -1.12
N TYR A 26 10.75 -18.43 -0.85
CA TYR A 26 11.45 -17.37 -1.58
C TYR A 26 12.18 -16.39 -0.64
N GLU A 27 13.41 -16.73 -0.27
CA GLU A 27 14.28 -15.82 0.49
C GLU A 27 14.67 -14.57 -0.33
N GLN A 28 14.64 -14.68 -1.66
CA GLN A 28 15.18 -13.69 -2.60
C GLN A 28 14.35 -12.40 -2.72
N VAL A 29 13.06 -12.41 -2.38
CA VAL A 29 12.24 -11.19 -2.44
C VAL A 29 12.66 -10.27 -1.29
N SER A 30 13.03 -9.03 -1.60
CA SER A 30 13.45 -8.06 -0.60
C SER A 30 12.34 -7.72 0.39
N ASN A 31 12.73 -7.24 1.56
CA ASN A 31 11.77 -6.76 2.56
C ASN A 31 10.98 -5.54 2.06
N PHE A 32 11.60 -4.69 1.23
CA PHE A 32 10.98 -3.50 0.67
C PHE A 32 9.82 -3.89 -0.26
N SER A 33 10.06 -4.84 -1.17
CA SER A 33 9.05 -5.39 -2.07
C SER A 33 7.84 -5.93 -1.30
N ILE A 34 8.07 -6.72 -0.25
CA ILE A 34 7.00 -7.25 0.59
C ILE A 34 6.17 -6.15 1.25
N ALA A 35 6.84 -5.17 1.88
CA ALA A 35 6.15 -4.08 2.55
C ALA A 35 5.33 -3.23 1.56
N LEU A 36 5.92 -2.89 0.41
CA LEU A 36 5.29 -2.09 -0.64
C LEU A 36 4.14 -2.85 -1.34
N TYR A 37 4.25 -4.16 -1.48
CA TYR A 37 3.18 -5.01 -1.99
C TYR A 37 1.97 -5.00 -1.06
N VAL A 38 2.19 -5.31 0.22
CA VAL A 38 1.15 -5.38 1.26
C VAL A 38 0.44 -4.04 1.43
N ILE A 39 1.19 -2.94 1.47
CA ILE A 39 0.63 -1.59 1.64
C ILE A 39 -0.13 -1.10 0.40
N GLY A 40 -0.05 -1.86 -0.69
CA GLY A 40 -0.66 -1.56 -1.98
C GLY A 40 -0.09 -0.35 -2.68
N HIS A 41 1.23 -0.19 -2.59
CA HIS A 41 1.95 0.74 -3.45
C HIS A 41 1.83 0.29 -4.92
N TYR A 42 2.10 -0.99 -5.20
CA TYR A 42 2.01 -1.57 -6.54
C TYR A 42 0.60 -2.09 -6.88
N LYS A 43 0.20 -1.83 -8.14
CA LYS A 43 -1.02 -2.34 -8.77
C LYS A 43 -0.72 -3.63 -9.56
N CYS A 44 -0.22 -4.66 -8.89
CA CYS A 44 -0.05 -6.01 -9.46
C CYS A 44 -1.10 -6.99 -8.90
N THR A 45 -1.29 -8.10 -9.62
CA THR A 45 -2.25 -9.18 -9.29
C THR A 45 -1.76 -10.10 -8.19
N ASP A 46 -0.46 -10.33 -8.13
CA ASP A 46 0.21 -11.27 -7.23
C ASP A 46 1.63 -10.79 -6.93
N LEU A 47 2.23 -11.35 -5.89
CA LEU A 47 3.58 -11.05 -5.44
C LEU A 47 4.64 -11.44 -6.47
N MET A 48 4.41 -12.51 -7.24
CA MET A 48 5.37 -13.05 -8.21
C MET A 48 5.53 -12.17 -9.46
N SER A 49 4.60 -11.25 -9.67
CA SER A 49 4.62 -10.27 -10.74
C SER A 49 5.37 -8.98 -10.35
N LEU A 50 5.91 -8.90 -9.12
CA LEU A 50 6.58 -7.72 -8.62
C LEU A 50 8.10 -7.80 -8.87
N ASP A 51 8.66 -6.74 -9.45
CA ASP A 51 10.11 -6.56 -9.54
C ASP A 51 10.69 -6.28 -8.15
N ASP A 52 11.86 -6.85 -7.86
CA ASP A 52 12.46 -6.68 -6.54
C ASP A 52 13.03 -5.28 -6.35
N VAL A 53 12.70 -4.65 -5.24
CA VAL A 53 13.07 -3.28 -4.89
C VAL A 53 14.38 -3.27 -4.10
N ASP A 54 15.35 -2.49 -4.59
CA ASP A 54 16.62 -2.28 -3.88
C ASP A 54 16.56 -1.09 -2.88
N PRO A 55 17.57 -0.91 -2.00
CA PRO A 55 17.56 0.19 -1.03
C PRO A 55 17.47 1.59 -1.64
N SER A 56 18.06 1.82 -2.82
CA SER A 56 18.07 3.12 -3.49
C SER A 56 16.69 3.43 -4.07
N GLU A 57 16.03 2.44 -4.65
CA GLU A 57 14.65 2.55 -5.12
C GLU A 57 13.70 2.75 -3.93
N ALA A 58 13.87 1.99 -2.84
CA ALA A 58 13.08 2.14 -1.62
C ALA A 58 13.18 3.55 -1.02
N ALA A 59 14.38 4.13 -0.95
CA ALA A 59 14.59 5.52 -0.51
C ALA A 59 13.87 6.53 -1.43
N SER A 60 13.91 6.29 -2.74
CA SER A 60 13.23 7.14 -3.72
C SER A 60 11.71 7.09 -3.54
N ILE A 61 11.15 5.89 -3.35
CA ILE A 61 9.73 5.68 -3.08
C ILE A 61 9.31 6.38 -1.78
N LEU A 62 10.08 6.26 -0.69
CA LEU A 62 9.78 6.97 0.56
C LEU A 62 9.68 8.48 0.34
N LYS A 63 10.65 9.06 -0.35
CA LYS A 63 10.69 10.50 -0.62
C LYS A 63 9.50 10.96 -1.46
N GLU A 64 9.13 10.21 -2.48
CA GLU A 64 8.08 10.57 -3.44
C GLU A 64 6.68 10.34 -2.90
N ASP A 65 6.44 9.20 -2.26
CA ASP A 65 5.10 8.72 -1.94
C ASP A 65 4.74 8.78 -0.46
N PHE A 66 5.71 9.05 0.42
CA PHE A 66 5.49 9.08 1.86
C PHE A 66 5.96 10.41 2.46
N HIS A 67 5.38 10.77 3.60
CA HIS A 67 5.90 11.83 4.45
C HIS A 67 6.22 11.25 5.81
N GLU A 68 7.36 11.66 6.35
CA GLU A 68 7.76 11.32 7.70
C GLU A 68 6.80 11.99 8.70
N ILE A 69 6.47 11.27 9.75
CA ILE A 69 5.60 11.70 10.84
C ILE A 69 6.26 11.38 12.18
N ALA A 70 5.89 12.10 13.23
CA ALA A 70 6.30 11.74 14.58
C ALA A 70 5.62 10.43 15.02
N ALA A 71 6.26 9.69 15.93
CA ALA A 71 5.71 8.43 16.44
C ALA A 71 4.35 8.65 17.14
N GLU A 72 4.17 9.79 17.79
CA GLU A 72 2.96 10.20 18.48
C GLU A 72 1.78 10.49 17.54
N GLU A 73 2.05 10.68 16.24
CA GLU A 73 1.02 10.86 15.22
C GLU A 73 0.45 9.53 14.71
N LEU A 74 1.04 8.39 15.10
CA LEU A 74 0.46 7.09 14.78
C LEU A 74 -0.91 6.93 15.45
N PRO A 75 -1.91 6.43 14.72
CA PRO A 75 -3.25 6.23 15.26
C PRO A 75 -3.26 5.16 16.35
N LEU A 76 -3.84 5.48 17.52
CA LEU A 76 -4.00 4.55 18.64
C LEU A 76 -4.95 3.37 18.32
N SER A 77 -5.96 3.62 17.47
CA SER A 77 -6.92 2.62 17.01
C SER A 77 -6.91 2.57 15.49
N TYR A 78 -6.07 1.70 14.94
CA TYR A 78 -5.89 1.54 13.51
C TYR A 78 -5.90 0.08 13.13
N ASP A 79 -6.60 -0.20 12.03
CA ASP A 79 -6.57 -1.46 11.31
C ASP A 79 -6.44 -1.13 9.82
N ILE A 80 -5.40 -1.66 9.17
CA ILE A 80 -5.13 -1.44 7.75
C ILE A 80 -6.27 -1.93 6.84
N ARG A 81 -7.11 -2.85 7.35
CA ARG A 81 -8.27 -3.39 6.64
C ARG A 81 -9.47 -2.45 6.69
N GLU A 82 -9.51 -1.54 7.65
CA GLU A 82 -10.63 -0.63 7.87
C GLU A 82 -10.30 0.82 7.48
N SER A 83 -9.02 1.19 7.51
CA SER A 83 -8.53 2.50 7.14
C SER A 83 -8.06 2.55 5.68
N ASP A 84 -8.23 3.70 5.02
CA ASP A 84 -7.58 3.98 3.74
C ASP A 84 -6.15 4.55 3.92
N GLU A 85 -5.77 4.85 5.16
CA GLU A 85 -4.43 5.33 5.49
C GLU A 85 -3.44 4.17 5.56
N ARG A 86 -2.18 4.49 5.32
CA ARG A 86 -1.12 3.50 5.15
C ARG A 86 0.13 4.02 5.84
N PHE A 87 0.68 3.22 6.74
CA PHE A 87 1.82 3.61 7.56
C PHE A 87 2.95 2.58 7.45
N LEU A 88 4.18 3.10 7.42
CA LEU A 88 5.41 2.33 7.41
C LEU A 88 6.26 2.74 8.62
N VAL A 89 7.00 1.77 9.13
CA VAL A 89 8.17 1.98 9.97
C VAL A 89 9.39 1.65 9.14
N VAL A 90 10.37 2.54 9.17
CA VAL A 90 11.62 2.42 8.44
C VAL A 90 12.75 2.33 9.47
N PHE A 91 13.58 1.29 9.35
CA PHE A 91 14.82 1.15 10.10
C PHE A 91 16.00 1.52 9.20
N GLY A 92 16.95 2.26 9.77
CA GLY A 92 18.04 2.90 9.04
C GLY A 92 17.73 4.36 8.69
N ASP A 93 18.71 5.02 8.07
CA ASP A 93 18.52 6.37 7.51
C ASP A 93 17.47 6.30 6.38
N PRO A 94 16.42 7.13 6.35
CA PRO A 94 15.46 7.13 5.23
C PRO A 94 16.07 7.34 3.84
N ALA A 95 17.26 7.95 3.74
CA ALA A 95 18.01 8.06 2.49
C ALA A 95 18.77 6.77 2.11
N PHE A 96 19.00 5.88 3.07
CA PHE A 96 19.64 4.58 2.94
C PHE A 96 18.91 3.54 3.82
N PRO A 97 17.63 3.24 3.51
CA PRO A 97 16.81 2.41 4.37
C PRO A 97 17.34 0.97 4.37
N GLU A 98 17.29 0.34 5.54
CA GLU A 98 17.69 -1.07 5.71
C GLU A 98 16.46 -1.99 5.72
N HIS A 99 15.35 -1.51 6.32
CA HIS A 99 14.17 -2.34 6.47
C HIS A 99 12.85 -1.57 6.54
N PHE A 100 11.82 -2.09 5.86
CA PHE A 100 10.44 -1.62 5.98
C PHE A 100 9.56 -2.62 6.73
N ALA A 101 8.75 -2.09 7.64
CA ALA A 101 7.66 -2.80 8.28
C ALA A 101 6.34 -2.02 8.13
N VAL A 102 5.26 -2.72 7.82
CA VAL A 102 3.93 -2.13 7.62
C VAL A 102 3.17 -2.14 8.94
N LEU A 103 2.65 -1.00 9.39
CA LEU A 103 1.70 -1.02 10.51
C LEU A 103 0.38 -1.63 10.03
N VAL A 104 -0.07 -2.68 10.69
CA VAL A 104 -1.29 -3.44 10.34
C VAL A 104 -2.40 -3.20 11.34
N ASN A 105 -2.13 -3.38 12.64
CA ASN A 105 -3.15 -3.22 13.68
C ASN A 105 -2.53 -2.69 14.98
N SER A 106 -2.81 -1.44 15.34
CA SER A 106 -2.21 -0.79 16.51
C SER A 106 -2.65 -1.37 17.86
N ALA A 107 -3.76 -2.12 17.88
CA ALA A 107 -4.27 -2.77 19.09
C ALA A 107 -3.68 -4.18 19.31
N SER A 108 -2.89 -4.69 18.36
CA SER A 108 -2.21 -5.99 18.45
C SER A 108 -0.88 -5.87 19.20
N ASP A 109 -0.51 -6.91 19.95
CA ASP A 109 0.82 -7.01 20.59
C ASP A 109 1.96 -7.07 19.54
N LYS A 110 1.63 -7.52 18.33
CA LYS A 110 2.52 -7.58 17.16
C LYS A 110 1.88 -6.76 16.03
N PRO A 111 1.96 -5.42 16.09
CA PRO A 111 1.21 -4.55 15.21
C PRO A 111 1.83 -4.40 13.82
N TYR A 112 3.07 -4.84 13.61
CA TYR A 112 3.81 -4.66 12.37
C TYR A 112 3.90 -5.94 11.57
N PHE A 113 3.74 -5.84 10.24
CA PHE A 113 4.01 -6.92 9.30
C PHE A 113 5.31 -6.63 8.55
N SER A 114 6.24 -7.58 8.54
CA SER A 114 7.58 -7.38 8.01
C SER A 114 8.17 -8.69 7.45
N LYS A 115 9.21 -8.59 6.60
CA LYS A 115 10.04 -9.74 6.19
C LYS A 115 11.47 -9.61 6.72
N LEU A 116 11.82 -10.45 7.69
CA LEU A 116 13.17 -10.54 8.21
C LEU A 116 14.05 -11.37 7.26
N LYS A 117 15.31 -10.97 7.11
CA LYS A 117 16.25 -11.56 6.16
C LYS A 117 16.41 -13.08 6.32
N PHE A 118 16.47 -13.56 7.56
CA PHE A 118 16.70 -14.98 7.88
C PHE A 118 15.47 -15.73 8.40
N PHE A 119 14.38 -15.00 8.67
CA PHE A 119 13.21 -15.56 9.33
C PHE A 119 11.92 -15.33 8.54
N GLY A 120 11.98 -14.97 7.26
CA GLY A 120 10.78 -14.78 6.43
C GLY A 120 9.83 -13.68 6.93
N SER A 121 8.59 -13.74 6.46
CA SER A 121 7.53 -12.75 6.70
C SER A 121 6.66 -13.14 7.89
N GLY A 122 6.22 -12.14 8.66
CA GLY A 122 5.37 -12.36 9.81
C GLY A 122 5.00 -11.08 10.54
N PHE A 123 4.37 -11.25 11.70
CA PHE A 123 3.97 -10.17 12.59
C PHE A 123 4.96 -10.01 13.74
N ASP A 124 5.33 -8.76 14.03
CA ASP A 124 6.32 -8.40 15.04
C ASP A 124 5.86 -7.25 15.93
N SER A 125 6.37 -7.24 17.15
CA SER A 125 6.35 -6.05 18.01
C SER A 125 7.42 -5.05 17.57
N LEU A 126 7.28 -3.78 17.98
CA LEU A 126 8.33 -2.79 17.72
C LEU A 126 9.64 -3.17 18.39
N GLU A 127 9.57 -3.76 19.57
CA GLU A 127 10.69 -4.22 20.37
C GLU A 127 11.44 -5.37 19.70
N GLU A 128 10.73 -6.34 19.11
CA GLU A 128 11.33 -7.44 18.34
C GLU A 128 12.09 -6.89 17.13
N LEU A 129 11.48 -5.98 16.36
CA LEU A 129 12.15 -5.34 15.22
C LEU A 129 13.35 -4.50 15.64
N LYS A 130 13.22 -3.72 16.72
CA LYS A 130 14.34 -2.98 17.31
C LYS A 130 15.50 -3.90 17.67
N GLN A 131 15.24 -5.00 18.36
CA GLN A 131 16.29 -5.96 18.73
C GLN A 131 16.94 -6.60 17.50
N GLU A 132 16.18 -6.78 16.42
CA GLU A 132 16.73 -7.34 15.19
C GLU A 132 17.67 -6.36 14.47
N PHE A 133 17.38 -5.06 14.44
CA PHE A 133 18.16 -4.10 13.65
C PHE A 133 19.14 -3.24 14.45
N LEU A 134 18.92 -3.01 15.75
CA LEU A 134 19.79 -2.15 16.55
C LEU A 134 21.23 -2.68 16.61
N GLY A 135 22.18 -1.85 16.18
CA GLY A 135 23.61 -2.17 16.15
C GLY A 135 24.03 -3.01 14.94
N LYS A 136 23.10 -3.44 14.07
CA LYS A 136 23.42 -4.04 12.77
C LYS A 136 23.49 -2.96 11.71
N ASP A 137 24.45 -3.11 10.79
CA ASP A 137 24.60 -2.23 9.61
C ASP A 137 24.61 -0.71 9.91
N GLY A 138 25.04 -0.34 11.13
CA GLY A 138 25.12 1.05 11.57
C GLY A 138 23.83 1.65 12.13
N VAL A 139 22.73 0.89 12.19
CA VAL A 139 21.43 1.35 12.71
C VAL A 139 21.51 1.61 14.22
N GLY A 140 21.45 2.87 14.59
CA GLY A 140 21.36 3.37 15.95
C GLY A 140 19.91 3.49 16.45
N TRP A 141 19.78 3.86 17.72
CA TRP A 141 18.47 4.05 18.39
C TRP A 141 17.61 5.16 17.78
N ASN A 142 18.22 6.11 17.06
CA ASN A 142 17.54 7.22 16.41
C ASN A 142 17.23 6.93 14.94
N ASP A 143 17.62 5.77 14.41
CA ASP A 143 17.45 5.42 13.00
C ASP A 143 16.16 4.62 12.78
N ILE A 144 15.10 5.08 13.44
CA ILE A 144 13.75 4.53 13.32
C ILE A 144 12.83 5.69 13.01
N ALA A 145 12.29 5.68 11.80
CA ALA A 145 11.42 6.74 11.30
C ALA A 145 10.05 6.17 10.93
N PHE A 146 9.01 6.97 11.17
CA PHE A 146 7.63 6.61 10.90
C PHE A 146 7.13 7.39 9.69
N PHE A 147 6.45 6.71 8.79
CA PHE A 147 6.01 7.30 7.53
C PHE A 147 4.54 7.05 7.33
N ARG A 148 3.85 8.07 6.80
CA ARG A 148 2.48 7.95 6.31
C ARG A 148 2.46 8.15 4.81
N ARG A 149 1.77 7.26 4.10
CA ARG A 149 1.61 7.37 2.65
C ARG A 149 0.87 8.67 2.33
N LYS A 150 1.38 9.43 1.38
CA LYS A 150 0.69 10.56 0.80
C LYS A 150 -0.59 10.04 0.15
N ARG A 151 -1.71 10.70 0.42
CA ARG A 151 -2.95 10.41 -0.31
C ARG A 151 -2.70 10.76 -1.76
N SER A 152 -2.82 9.78 -2.64
CA SER A 152 -2.75 10.05 -4.07
C SER A 152 -3.90 10.99 -4.42
N LEU A 153 -3.58 12.21 -4.85
CA LEU A 153 -4.54 13.15 -5.43
C LEU A 153 -4.96 12.69 -6.84
N LEU A 154 -5.19 11.38 -7.02
CA LEU A 154 -5.75 10.87 -8.25
C LEU A 154 -7.15 11.47 -8.34
N LYS A 155 -7.27 12.45 -9.25
CA LYS A 155 -8.54 12.93 -9.78
C LYS A 155 -9.39 11.68 -10.01
N SER A 156 -10.54 11.62 -9.35
CA SER A 156 -11.59 10.64 -9.61
C SER A 156 -11.97 10.74 -11.09
N GLY A 157 -11.25 10.00 -11.92
CA GLY A 157 -11.31 10.00 -13.36
C GLY A 157 -10.66 8.73 -13.93
N ASP A 158 -10.64 7.66 -13.13
CA ASP A 158 -10.37 6.32 -13.65
C ASP A 158 -11.54 5.97 -14.57
N MET A 159 -11.34 6.17 -15.89
CA MET A 159 -12.25 5.68 -16.92
C MET A 159 -12.47 4.19 -16.72
N LYS A 160 -13.71 3.82 -16.35
CA LYS A 160 -14.12 2.42 -16.32
C LYS A 160 -14.39 1.97 -17.76
N LYS A 161 -13.52 1.14 -18.32
CA LYS A 161 -13.84 0.40 -19.56
C LYS A 161 -14.79 -0.73 -19.19
N ILE A 162 -16.01 -0.69 -19.71
CA ILE A 162 -16.99 -1.77 -19.56
C ILE A 162 -16.86 -2.68 -20.78
N TYR A 163 -16.57 -3.96 -20.53
CA TYR A 163 -16.54 -5.00 -21.55
C TYR A 163 -17.89 -5.74 -21.53
N THR A 164 -18.57 -5.80 -22.66
CA THR A 164 -19.72 -6.70 -22.85
C THR A 164 -19.37 -7.74 -23.89
N ILE A 165 -19.34 -9.00 -23.48
CA ILE A 165 -19.11 -10.17 -24.35
C ILE A 165 -20.48 -10.79 -24.61
N ARG A 166 -20.80 -11.03 -25.88
CA ARG A 166 -22.04 -11.68 -26.32
C ARG A 166 -21.78 -13.17 -26.59
N ASP A 167 -22.83 -13.98 -26.53
CA ASP A 167 -22.76 -15.44 -26.69
C ASP A 167 -22.25 -15.90 -28.07
N ASP A 168 -22.19 -15.00 -29.05
CA ASP A 168 -21.61 -15.23 -30.39
C ASP A 168 -20.10 -14.97 -30.47
N GLY A 169 -19.46 -14.65 -29.34
CA GLY A 169 -18.03 -14.34 -29.25
C GLY A 169 -17.67 -12.91 -29.68
N SER A 170 -18.65 -12.07 -30.03
CA SER A 170 -18.40 -10.65 -30.27
C SER A 170 -18.28 -9.87 -28.95
N TYR A 171 -17.43 -8.83 -28.94
CA TYR A 171 -17.30 -7.92 -27.81
C TYR A 171 -17.50 -6.47 -28.22
N SER A 172 -18.00 -5.65 -27.29
CA SER A 172 -18.14 -4.20 -27.44
C SER A 172 -17.43 -3.50 -26.29
N ILE A 173 -16.71 -2.42 -26.60
CA ILE A 173 -16.02 -1.58 -25.64
C ILE A 173 -16.78 -0.26 -25.55
N PHE A 174 -17.21 0.10 -24.35
CA PHE A 174 -17.79 1.41 -24.07
C PHE A 174 -16.82 2.20 -23.18
N GLU A 175 -16.46 3.39 -23.64
CA GLU A 175 -15.74 4.39 -22.86
C GLU A 175 -16.79 5.39 -22.34
N ASP A 176 -16.96 5.46 -21.04
CA ASP A 176 -17.93 6.36 -20.41
C ASP A 176 -17.34 7.78 -20.35
N GLU A 177 -17.58 8.57 -21.40
CA GLU A 177 -17.39 10.02 -21.36
C GLU A 177 -18.61 10.67 -20.69
N SER A 178 -18.74 10.51 -19.37
CA SER A 178 -19.68 11.30 -18.58
C SER A 178 -19.01 12.59 -18.09
N PRO A 179 -19.16 13.75 -18.76
CA PRO A 179 -18.78 15.02 -18.17
C PRO A 179 -19.69 15.32 -16.97
N LEU A 180 -19.06 15.53 -15.82
CA LEU A 180 -19.63 16.22 -14.66
C LEU A 180 -20.05 17.64 -15.08
N ASN A 181 -21.24 17.80 -15.67
CA ASN A 181 -22.06 19.03 -15.67
C ASN A 181 -23.33 18.82 -16.51
N ALA A 182 -24.35 18.21 -15.92
CA ALA A 182 -25.72 18.51 -16.29
C ALA A 182 -26.22 19.59 -15.34
N LYS A 183 -25.96 20.87 -15.67
CA LYS A 183 -26.82 21.95 -15.17
C LYS A 183 -28.20 21.68 -15.75
N GLU A 184 -29.21 21.58 -14.88
CA GLU A 184 -30.60 21.70 -15.28
C GLU A 184 -30.75 22.93 -16.17
N VAL A 185 -31.19 22.72 -17.41
CA VAL A 185 -31.67 23.79 -18.28
C VAL A 185 -33.19 23.66 -18.31
N ASP A 186 -33.84 24.48 -17.49
CA ASP A 186 -35.27 24.78 -17.53
C ASP A 186 -35.69 25.17 -18.97
N PRO A 187 -36.67 24.48 -19.59
CA PRO A 187 -37.22 24.96 -20.84
C PRO A 187 -38.45 25.83 -20.58
N CYS A 188 -38.52 26.94 -21.33
CA CYS A 188 -39.74 27.66 -21.71
C CYS A 188 -40.08 28.96 -20.95
N ARG A 189 -39.38 30.04 -21.31
CA ARG A 189 -40.03 31.35 -21.51
C ARG A 189 -39.39 32.07 -22.69
N THR A 190 -40.07 32.10 -23.84
CA THR A 190 -39.95 33.25 -24.76
C THR A 190 -41.28 33.55 -25.42
N SER A 191 -41.73 34.77 -25.14
CA SER A 191 -42.88 35.48 -25.66
C SER A 191 -42.86 35.57 -27.20
N MET A 192 -43.95 35.14 -27.85
CA MET A 192 -44.30 35.61 -29.19
C MET A 192 -44.92 37.01 -29.08
N ARG A 193 -44.26 37.99 -29.72
CA ARG A 193 -44.92 39.19 -30.27
C ARG A 193 -44.52 39.28 -31.73
N LEU A 194 -45.51 39.16 -32.61
CA LEU A 194 -45.82 40.10 -33.69
C LEU A 194 -47.31 39.94 -34.01
#